data_AF-A0A1F8S5R6-F1
#
_entry.id   AF-A0A1F8S5R6-F1
#
_cell.length_a   1.000
_cell.length_b   1.000
_cell.length_c   1.000
_cell.angle_alpha   90.00
_cell.angle_beta   90.00
_cell.angle_gamma   90.00
#
_symmetry.space_group_name_H-M   'P 1'
#
loop_
_entity.id
_entity.type
_entity.pdbx_description
1 polymer ?
#
loop_
_entity_poly.entity_id
_entity_poly.type
_entity_poly.pdbx_seq_one_letter_code
_entity_poly.pdbx_strand_id
1 'polypeptide(L)'
;MTDPNAEVERRAEHDGLQHYPVPFLQHLIDNGEGWQSESALGQAIVQALEDGTCVLGPVAHRDYHNRVVPARRDVAPGAKGSLEYANRLRAERGDPLLVGAADGTVSVAE
;
A
#
# COMPACT_ATOMS: atom_id res chain seq x y z
N MET A 1 -25.98 -7.25 -6.84
CA MET A 1 -24.54 -7.39 -7.12
C MET A 1 -23.85 -6.80 -5.90
N THR A 2 -23.43 -7.64 -4.95
CA THR A 2 -22.81 -7.18 -3.71
C THR A 2 -21.41 -6.70 -4.06
N ASP A 3 -21.12 -5.43 -3.77
CA ASP A 3 -19.77 -4.90 -3.90
C ASP A 3 -18.83 -5.76 -3.04
N PRO A 4 -17.83 -6.45 -3.64
CA PRO A 4 -16.92 -7.31 -2.90
C PRO A 4 -16.08 -6.54 -1.87
N ASN A 5 -15.95 -5.21 -2.01
CA ASN A 5 -15.26 -4.37 -1.03
C ASN A 5 -16.17 -4.01 0.15
N ALA A 6 -17.50 -3.97 0.00
CA ALA A 6 -18.40 -3.53 1.07
C ALA A 6 -18.43 -4.45 2.30
N GLU A 7 -18.13 -5.75 2.15
CA GLU A 7 -18.00 -6.70 3.26
C GLU A 7 -16.66 -6.52 4.00
N VAL A 8 -15.61 -6.19 3.24
CA VAL A 8 -14.26 -5.91 3.77
C VAL A 8 -14.27 -4.58 4.53
N GLU A 9 -14.94 -3.56 3.97
CA GLU A 9 -15.18 -2.27 4.59
C GLU A 9 -15.98 -2.41 5.90
N ARG A 10 -17.11 -3.14 5.89
CA ARG A 10 -17.92 -3.38 7.10
C ARG A 10 -17.16 -4.12 8.21
N ARG A 11 -16.28 -5.06 7.87
CA ARG A 11 -15.43 -5.74 8.87
C ARG A 11 -14.34 -4.81 9.42
N ALA A 12 -13.81 -3.92 8.59
CA ALA A 12 -12.79 -2.96 9.02
C ALA A 12 -13.34 -1.81 9.88
N GLU A 13 -14.60 -1.41 9.66
CA GLU A 13 -15.29 -0.39 10.48
C GLU A 13 -15.58 -0.86 11.92
N HIS A 14 -15.73 -2.16 12.15
CA HIS A 14 -16.11 -2.72 13.45
C HIS A 14 -14.94 -2.82 14.46
N ASP A 15 -13.71 -3.03 14.00
CA ASP A 15 -12.57 -3.41 14.87
C ASP A 15 -11.44 -2.36 14.99
N GLY A 16 -11.61 -1.18 14.40
CA GLY A 16 -10.64 -0.09 14.52
C GLY A 16 -9.33 -0.37 13.79
N LEU A 17 -9.29 -0.08 12.49
CA LEU A 17 -8.09 0.22 11.68
C LEU A 17 -6.93 -0.79 11.61
N GLN A 18 -6.94 -1.92 12.35
CA GLN A 18 -5.76 -2.77 12.54
C GLN A 18 -5.66 -4.03 11.63
N HIS A 19 -6.63 -4.35 10.77
CA HIS A 19 -6.67 -5.66 10.11
C HIS A 19 -7.05 -5.67 8.62
N TYR A 20 -6.45 -4.79 7.81
CA TYR A 20 -6.43 -5.04 6.37
C TYR A 20 -5.28 -6.00 6.02
N PRO A 21 -5.53 -7.11 5.30
CA PRO A 21 -4.46 -7.97 4.82
C PRO A 21 -3.48 -7.18 3.95
N VAL A 22 -2.17 -7.38 4.14
CA VAL A 22 -1.14 -6.69 3.34
C VAL A 22 -1.36 -6.83 1.83
N PRO A 23 -1.70 -8.02 1.27
CA PRO A 23 -1.98 -8.14 -0.16
C PRO A 23 -3.16 -7.29 -0.63
N PHE A 24 -4.16 -7.09 0.23
CA PHE A 24 -5.33 -6.25 -0.06
C PHE A 24 -4.93 -4.77 -0.10
N LEU A 25 -4.17 -4.29 0.89
CA LEU A 25 -3.67 -2.91 0.89
C LEU A 25 -2.77 -2.64 -0.31
N GLN A 26 -1.84 -3.54 -0.62
CA GLN A 26 -0.97 -3.39 -1.78
C GLN A 26 -1.76 -3.37 -3.09
N HIS A 27 -2.79 -4.20 -3.21
CA HIS A 27 -3.68 -4.20 -4.39
C HIS A 27 -4.37 -2.85 -4.58
N LEU A 28 -4.89 -2.24 -3.51
CA LEU A 28 -5.54 -0.93 -3.56
C LEU A 28 -4.58 0.21 -3.90
N ILE A 29 -3.32 0.11 -3.44
CA ILE A 29 -2.26 1.05 -3.81
C ILE A 29 -1.91 0.93 -5.30
N ASP A 30 -1.78 -0.31 -5.78
CA ASP A 30 -1.38 -0.62 -7.15
C ASP A 30 -2.45 -0.22 -8.17
N ASN A 31 -3.72 -0.49 -7.86
CA ASN A 31 -4.85 -0.19 -8.75
C ASN A 31 -5.35 1.26 -8.63
N GLY A 32 -4.96 1.96 -7.56
CA GLY A 32 -5.23 3.37 -7.31
C GLY A 32 -6.54 3.66 -6.57
N GLU A 33 -7.38 2.66 -6.32
CA GLU A 33 -8.65 2.82 -5.59
C GLU A 33 -8.45 3.33 -4.16
N GLY A 34 -7.36 2.89 -3.54
CA GLY A 34 -6.99 3.31 -2.19
C GLY A 34 -6.78 4.81 -2.03
N TRP A 35 -6.33 5.48 -3.09
CA TRP A 35 -6.08 6.93 -3.09
C TRP A 35 -7.34 7.78 -3.22
N GLN A 36 -8.46 7.16 -3.61
CA GLN A 36 -9.76 7.81 -3.77
C GLN A 36 -10.58 7.83 -2.46
N SER A 37 -10.00 7.34 -1.36
CA SER A 37 -10.68 7.24 -0.07
C SER A 37 -10.07 8.16 0.98
N GLU A 38 -10.88 9.03 1.57
CA GLU A 38 -10.53 9.80 2.78
C GLU A 38 -10.86 9.05 4.07
N SER A 39 -11.34 7.80 3.98
CA SER A 39 -11.79 7.03 5.12
C SER A 39 -10.65 6.37 5.90
N ALA A 40 -11.02 5.57 6.90
CA ALA A 40 -10.12 4.66 7.61
C ALA A 40 -9.23 3.81 6.67
N LEU A 41 -9.73 3.45 5.49
CA LEU A 41 -8.98 2.71 4.48
C LEU A 41 -7.80 3.52 3.91
N GLY A 42 -8.05 4.79 3.55
CA GLY A 42 -7.00 5.69 3.06
C GLY A 42 -5.91 5.93 4.10
N GLN A 43 -6.30 6.05 5.38
CA GLN A 43 -5.33 6.16 6.48
C GLN A 43 -4.49 4.88 6.64
N ALA A 44 -5.11 3.70 6.55
CA ALA A 44 -4.40 2.42 6.62
C ALA A 44 -3.36 2.27 5.49
N ILE A 45 -3.69 2.73 4.28
CA ILE A 45 -2.76 2.75 3.14
C ILE A 45 -1.56 3.65 3.40
N VAL A 46 -1.80 4.88 3.89
CA VAL A 46 -0.71 5.81 4.22
C VAL A 46 0.18 5.22 5.31
N GLN A 47 -0.42 4.65 6.37
CA GLN A 47 0.31 4.02 7.47
C GLN A 47 1.17 2.85 6.98
N ALA A 48 0.63 2.00 6.11
CA ALA A 48 1.35 0.85 5.54
C ALA A 48 2.57 1.28 4.69
N LEU A 49 2.53 2.46 4.07
CA LEU A 49 3.69 3.03 3.37
C LEU A 49 4.71 3.63 4.34
N GLU A 50 4.25 4.18 5.46
CA GLU A 50 5.10 4.79 6.48
C GLU A 50 5.90 3.75 7.27
N ASP A 51 5.28 2.63 7.61
CA ASP A 51 5.92 1.52 8.32
C ASP A 51 6.63 0.51 7.40
N GLY A 52 6.52 0.66 6.08
CA GLY A 52 7.18 -0.22 5.11
C GLY A 52 6.51 -1.60 4.97
N THR A 53 5.26 -1.72 5.40
CA THR A 53 4.42 -2.91 5.13
C THR A 53 4.08 -3.02 3.64
N CYS A 54 3.76 -1.89 3.01
CA CYS A 54 3.47 -1.75 1.58
C CYS A 54 4.44 -0.76 0.91
N VAL A 55 4.38 -0.70 -0.41
CA VAL A 55 5.12 0.26 -1.24
C VAL A 55 4.20 0.92 -2.26
N LEU A 56 4.63 2.04 -2.85
CA LEU A 56 3.89 2.67 -3.94
C LEU A 56 3.70 1.71 -5.12
N GLY A 57 2.66 1.99 -5.90
CA GLY A 57 2.31 1.18 -7.06
C GLY A 57 3.30 1.33 -8.23
N PRO A 58 3.19 0.48 -9.26
CA PRO A 58 4.06 0.51 -10.44
C PRO A 58 3.79 1.71 -11.35
N VAL A 59 2.62 2.34 -11.22
CA VAL A 59 2.18 3.50 -12.01
C VAL A 59 1.70 4.62 -11.10
N ALA A 60 1.77 5.86 -11.59
CA ALA A 60 1.29 7.02 -10.88
C ALA A 60 -0.24 7.08 -10.96
N HIS A 61 -0.86 7.52 -9.86
CA HIS A 61 -2.31 7.65 -9.72
C HIS A 61 -2.68 9.07 -9.30
N ARG A 62 -3.98 9.34 -9.19
CA ARG A 62 -4.48 10.55 -8.57
C ARG A 62 -5.15 10.21 -7.25
N ASP A 63 -4.99 11.08 -6.26
CA ASP A 63 -5.75 11.00 -5.03
C ASP A 63 -7.14 11.62 -5.18
N TYR A 64 -7.95 11.51 -4.12
CA TYR A 64 -9.28 12.10 -4.02
C TYR A 64 -9.29 13.62 -4.26
N HIS A 65 -8.19 14.32 -3.94
CA HIS A 65 -8.02 15.75 -4.17
C HIS A 65 -7.39 16.09 -5.52
N ASN A 66 -7.36 15.12 -6.45
CA ASN A 66 -6.81 15.25 -7.80
C ASN A 66 -5.29 15.57 -7.85
N ARG A 67 -4.57 15.34 -6.75
CA ARG A 67 -3.11 15.45 -6.67
C ARG A 67 -2.47 14.17 -7.20
N VAL A 68 -1.28 14.29 -7.76
CA VAL A 68 -0.54 13.14 -8.30
C VAL A 68 0.09 12.36 -7.15
N VAL A 69 -0.23 11.07 -7.07
CA VAL A 69 0.51 10.10 -6.27
C VAL A 69 1.56 9.46 -7.19
N PRO A 70 2.86 9.58 -6.88
CA PRO A 70 3.92 9.07 -7.75
C PRO A 70 3.94 7.55 -7.81
N ALA A 71 4.45 6.99 -8.91
CA ALA A 71 4.81 5.58 -8.95
C ALA A 71 6.03 5.32 -8.03
N ARG A 72 6.22 4.07 -7.63
CA ARG A 72 7.39 3.64 -6.83
C ARG A 72 8.74 3.98 -7.45
N ARG A 73 8.81 4.03 -8.79
CA ARG A 73 10.02 4.38 -9.54
C ARG A 73 10.21 5.87 -9.76
N ASP A 74 9.19 6.68 -9.47
CA ASP A 74 9.25 8.14 -9.60
C ASP A 74 9.82 8.79 -8.33
N VAL A 75 9.86 8.04 -7.22
CA VAL A 75 10.47 8.48 -5.97
C VAL A 75 11.92 8.00 -5.86
N ALA A 76 12.75 8.79 -5.20
CA ALA A 76 14.14 8.43 -4.96
C ALA A 76 14.25 7.14 -4.11
N PRO A 77 15.28 6.31 -4.34
CA PRO A 77 15.57 5.19 -3.45
C PRO A 77 15.73 5.67 -2.00
N GLY A 78 15.14 4.95 -1.05
CA GLY A 78 15.12 5.31 0.37
C GLY A 78 14.08 6.36 0.77
N ALA A 79 13.30 6.92 -0.18
CA ALA A 79 12.13 7.74 0.12
C ALA A 79 10.90 6.89 0.47
N LYS A 80 9.95 7.48 1.21
CA LYS A 80 8.70 6.80 1.61
C LYS A 80 8.00 6.19 0.39
N GLY A 81 7.58 4.94 0.52
CA GLY A 81 6.93 4.19 -0.56
C GLY A 81 7.87 3.61 -1.61
N SER A 82 9.18 3.85 -1.53
CA SER A 82 10.18 3.13 -2.32
C SER A 82 10.44 1.73 -1.74
N LEU A 83 10.92 0.81 -2.58
CA LEU A 83 11.28 -0.56 -2.16
C LEU A 83 12.42 -0.56 -1.12
N GLU A 84 13.41 0.32 -1.31
CA GLU A 84 14.55 0.43 -0.39
C GLU A 84 14.12 0.95 0.99
N TYR A 85 13.23 1.95 1.05
CA TYR A 85 12.69 2.44 2.31
C TYR A 85 11.97 1.34 3.08
N ALA A 86 11.07 0.61 2.40
CA ALA A 86 10.34 -0.48 3.02
C ALA A 86 11.28 -1.59 3.50
N ASN A 87 12.24 -2.00 2.67
CA ASN A 87 13.20 -3.05 3.03
C ASN A 87 14.12 -2.67 4.18
N ARG A 88 14.49 -1.39 4.31
CA ARG A 88 15.23 -0.91 5.48
C ARG A 88 14.43 -1.14 6.77
N LEU A 89 13.17 -0.70 6.81
CA LEU A 89 12.30 -0.88 7.98
C LEU A 89 12.00 -2.35 8.28
N ARG A 90 11.78 -3.16 7.25
CA ARG A 90 11.57 -4.61 7.39
C ARG A 90 12.81 -5.30 7.94
N ALA A 91 13.99 -4.96 7.45
CA ALA A 91 15.25 -5.48 7.96
C ALA A 91 15.47 -5.12 9.44
N GLU A 92 15.13 -3.90 9.86
CA GLU A 92 15.18 -3.47 11.26
C GLU A 92 14.23 -4.27 12.17
N ARG A 93 13.10 -4.74 11.64
CA ARG A 93 12.15 -5.62 12.34
C ARG A 93 12.49 -7.11 12.28
N GLY A 94 13.37 -7.52 11.37
CA GLY A 94 13.61 -8.93 11.05
C GLY A 94 12.52 -9.56 10.18
N ASP A 95 11.72 -8.74 9.49
CA ASP A 95 10.72 -9.21 8.53
C ASP A 95 11.39 -9.60 7.20
N PRO A 96 10.83 -10.56 6.44
CA PRO A 96 11.35 -10.87 5.13
C PRO A 96 11.19 -9.68 4.17
N LEU A 97 12.18 -9.49 3.31
CA LEU A 97 12.27 -8.34 2.42
C LEU A 97 11.24 -8.40 1.29
N LEU A 98 10.88 -7.24 0.75
CA LEU A 98 10.07 -7.13 -0.46
C LEU A 98 10.95 -7.19 -1.70
N VAL A 99 10.50 -7.92 -2.70
CA VAL A 99 11.10 -8.03 -4.03
C VAL A 99 10.11 -7.58 -5.09
N GLY A 100 10.59 -6.79 -6.05
CA GLY A 100 9.82 -6.39 -7.22
C GLY A 100 9.99 -7.40 -8.35
N ALA A 101 8.88 -7.83 -8.94
CA ALA A 101 8.85 -8.62 -10.16
C ALA A 101 8.92 -7.72 -11.41
N ALA A 102 9.23 -8.33 -12.56
CA ALA A 102 9.37 -7.61 -13.84
C ALA A 102 8.06 -6.98 -14.34
N ASP A 103 6.92 -7.51 -13.91
CA ASP A 103 5.58 -6.98 -14.17
C ASP A 103 5.19 -5.81 -13.25
N GLY A 104 6.06 -5.45 -12.31
CA GLY A 104 5.86 -4.35 -11.36
C GLY A 104 5.20 -4.76 -10.04
N THR A 105 4.74 -6.01 -9.93
CA THR A 105 4.19 -6.57 -8.69
C THR A 105 5.27 -6.68 -7.63
N VAL A 106 4.87 -6.58 -6.36
CA VAL A 106 5.76 -6.73 -5.21
C VAL A 106 5.31 -7.91 -4.38
N SER A 107 6.27 -8.71 -3.94
CA SER A 107 6.03 -9.88 -3.11
C SER A 107 7.09 -9.97 -2.02
N VAL A 108 6.80 -10.76 -1.00
CA VAL A 108 7.75 -11.05 0.07
C VAL A 108 8.75 -12.08 -0.47
N ALA A 109 10.04 -11.89 -0.20
CA ALA A 109 11.09 -12.85 -0.48
C ALA A 109 10.86 -14.10 0.37
N GLU A 110 10.88 -15.27 -0.29
CA GLU A 110 10.80 -16.59 0.37
C GLU A 110 12.05 -16.91 1.20
#